data_AF-A0A937X1I3-F1
#
_entry.id   AF-A0A937X1I3-F1
#
_cell.length_a   1.000
_cell.length_b   1.000
_cell.length_c   1.000
_cell.angle_alpha   90.00
_cell.angle_beta   90.00
_cell.angle_gamma   90.00
#
_symmetry.space_group_name_H-M   'P 1'
#
loop_
_entity.id
_entity.type
_entity.pdbx_description
1 polymer ?
#
loop_
_entity_poly.entity_id
_entity_poly.type
_entity_poly.pdbx_seq_one_letter_code
_entity_poly.pdbx_strand_id
1 'polypeptide(L)'
;MSEDLARIYREALDLTIRQGAAIREDRWDDLLALLDKREHCLDAAEALLYDQPNPANQLELAGILGQVHDVDAANQNLFSEKREALAAELSEVNQVREALTGYMSSLRGDNFDPSFVDRSS
;
A
#
# COMPACT_ATOMS: atom_id res chain seq x y z
N MET A 1 16.03 -29.02 4.85
CA MET A 1 15.30 -29.11 3.57
C MET A 1 13.81 -28.83 3.74
N SER A 2 12.97 -29.72 4.31
CA SER A 2 11.56 -29.40 4.65
C SER A 2 11.45 -28.21 5.62
N GLU A 3 12.36 -28.15 6.60
CA GLU A 3 12.50 -27.01 7.52
C GLU A 3 12.88 -25.70 6.83
N ASP A 4 13.54 -25.75 5.66
CA ASP A 4 13.98 -24.56 4.94
C ASP A 4 12.81 -23.85 4.26
N LEU A 5 11.87 -24.62 3.67
CA LEU A 5 10.66 -24.05 3.07
C LEU A 5 9.73 -23.46 4.14
N ALA A 6 9.56 -24.15 5.27
CA ALA A 6 8.78 -23.63 6.40
C ALA A 6 9.41 -22.35 6.98
N ARG A 7 10.75 -22.27 7.02
CA ARG A 7 11.48 -21.06 7.43
C ARG A 7 11.21 -19.90 6.46
N ILE A 8 11.29 -20.15 5.15
CA ILE A 8 11.05 -19.14 4.12
C ILE A 8 9.61 -18.61 4.19
N TYR A 9 8.61 -19.48 4.36
CA TYR A 9 7.22 -19.02 4.50
C TYR A 9 6.97 -18.24 5.78
N ARG A 10 7.63 -18.60 6.89
CA ARG A 10 7.56 -17.81 8.13
C ARG A 10 8.22 -16.44 7.97
N GLU A 11 9.31 -16.35 7.23
CA GLU A 11 9.95 -15.07 6.89
C GLU A 11 9.04 -14.23 5.99
N ALA A 12 8.43 -14.83 4.96
CA ALA A 12 7.44 -14.15 4.13
C ALA A 12 6.25 -13.63 4.95
N LEU A 13 5.76 -14.41 5.93
CA LEU A 13 4.71 -13.98 6.85
C LEU A 13 5.14 -12.78 7.71
N ASP A 14 6.34 -12.80 8.30
CA ASP A 14 6.86 -11.66 9.08
C ASP A 14 6.94 -10.40 8.20
N LEU A 15 7.46 -10.54 6.98
CA LEU A 15 7.52 -9.44 6.02
C LEU A 15 6.11 -8.90 5.70
N THR A 16 5.13 -9.77 5.43
CA THR A 16 3.74 -9.37 5.19
C THR A 16 3.14 -8.65 6.40
N ILE A 17 3.41 -9.10 7.63
CA ILE A 17 2.96 -8.39 8.85
C ILE A 17 3.58 -6.99 8.93
N ARG A 18 4.88 -6.86 8.65
CA ARG A 18 5.60 -5.59 8.68
C ARG A 18 5.16 -4.62 7.59
N GLN A 19 4.74 -5.11 6.43
CA GLN A 19 4.13 -4.27 5.38
C GLN A 19 2.91 -3.52 5.92
N GLY A 20 2.07 -4.17 6.72
CA GLY A 20 0.92 -3.52 7.36
C GLY A 20 1.31 -2.38 8.29
N ALA A 21 2.42 -2.50 9.03
CA ALA A 21 2.94 -1.40 9.86
C ALA A 21 3.44 -0.23 8.99
N ALA A 22 4.19 -0.53 7.93
CA ALA A 22 4.69 0.49 7.00
C ALA A 22 3.55 1.27 6.32
N ILE A 23 2.47 0.59 5.91
CA ILE A 23 1.28 1.23 5.32
C ILE A 23 0.60 2.16 6.32
N ARG A 24 0.40 1.74 7.58
CA ARG A 24 -0.26 2.58 8.60
C ARG A 24 0.53 3.85 8.90
N GLU A 25 1.85 3.73 8.92
CA GLU A 25 2.80 4.79 9.26
C GLU A 25 3.28 5.60 8.04
N ASP A 26 2.70 5.37 6.86
CA ASP A 26 3.03 6.06 5.60
C ASP A 26 4.53 5.95 5.22
N ARG A 27 5.18 4.85 5.63
CA ARG A 27 6.60 4.56 5.34
C ARG A 27 6.72 3.83 4.00
N TRP A 28 6.50 4.56 2.90
CA TRP A 28 6.41 3.97 1.55
C TRP A 28 7.73 3.37 1.05
N ASP A 29 8.88 3.99 1.35
CA ASP A 29 10.19 3.43 0.98
C ASP A 29 10.47 2.11 1.72
N ASP A 30 10.10 2.04 3.00
CA ASP A 30 10.19 0.81 3.79
C ASP A 30 9.26 -0.27 3.23
N LEU A 31 8.05 0.11 2.81
CA LEU A 31 7.09 -0.80 2.18
C LEU A 31 7.66 -1.42 0.89
N LEU A 32 8.29 -0.61 0.04
CA LEU A 32 8.95 -1.09 -1.18
C LEU A 32 10.08 -2.09 -0.86
N ALA A 33 10.93 -1.76 0.11
CA ALA A 33 12.01 -2.66 0.53
C ALA A 33 11.50 -3.97 1.15
N LEU A 34 10.35 -3.94 1.84
CA LEU A 34 9.72 -5.14 2.40
C LEU A 34 9.08 -6.01 1.31
N LEU A 35 8.50 -5.41 0.27
CA LEU A 35 7.94 -6.13 -0.88
C LEU A 35 9.04 -6.84 -1.67
N ASP A 36 10.13 -6.15 -1.97
CA ASP A 36 11.30 -6.71 -2.66
C ASP A 36 11.87 -7.91 -1.90
N LYS A 37 12.07 -7.79 -0.58
CA LYS A 37 12.52 -8.93 0.25
C LYS A 37 11.56 -10.10 0.24
N ARG A 38 10.25 -9.83 0.25
CA ARG A 38 9.24 -10.89 0.22
C ARG A 38 9.26 -11.61 -1.13
N GLU A 39 9.41 -10.89 -2.24
CA GLU A 39 9.57 -11.48 -3.57
C GLU A 39 10.76 -12.45 -3.61
N HIS A 40 11.92 -12.03 -3.09
CA HIS A 40 13.08 -12.92 -2.96
C HIS A 40 12.81 -14.18 -2.12
N CYS A 41 11.99 -14.08 -1.06
CA CYS A 41 11.57 -15.26 -0.31
C CYS A 41 10.71 -16.19 -1.16
N LEU A 42 9.77 -15.66 -1.95
CA LEU A 42 8.89 -16.46 -2.80
C LEU A 42 9.67 -17.15 -3.93
N ASP A 43 10.62 -16.47 -4.55
CA ASP A 43 11.52 -17.06 -5.56
C ASP A 43 12.32 -18.22 -4.97
N ALA A 44 12.85 -18.05 -3.75
CA ALA A 44 13.57 -19.10 -3.04
C ALA A 44 12.66 -20.29 -2.69
N ALA A 45 11.42 -20.04 -2.29
CA ALA A 45 10.43 -21.09 -2.03
C ALA A 45 10.06 -21.85 -3.31
N GLU A 46 9.87 -21.15 -4.43
CA GLU A 46 9.58 -21.74 -5.73
C GLU A 46 10.70 -22.67 -6.17
N ALA A 47 11.96 -22.24 -6.06
CA ALA A 47 13.12 -23.07 -6.37
C ALA A 47 13.15 -24.37 -5.55
N LEU A 48 12.85 -24.30 -4.24
CA LEU A 48 12.80 -25.48 -3.38
C LEU A 48 11.63 -26.42 -3.73
N LEU A 49 10.48 -25.87 -4.12
CA LEU A 49 9.32 -26.65 -4.55
C LEU A 49 9.52 -27.31 -5.90
N TYR A 50 10.28 -26.69 -6.81
CA TYR A 50 10.66 -27.31 -8.08
C TYR A 50 11.47 -28.59 -7.84
N ASP A 51 12.42 -28.54 -6.91
CA ASP A 51 13.25 -29.69 -6.54
C ASP A 51 12.46 -30.76 -5.76
N GLN A 52 11.49 -30.35 -4.94
CA GLN A 52 10.65 -31.25 -4.13
C GLN A 52 9.19 -30.79 -4.11
N PRO A 53 8.37 -31.23 -5.08
CA PRO A 53 6.98 -30.75 -5.22
C PRO A 53 6.05 -31.23 -4.10
N ASN A 54 6.46 -32.23 -3.31
CA ASN A 54 5.68 -32.80 -2.21
C ASN A 54 6.46 -32.77 -0.89
N PRO A 55 6.62 -31.60 -0.26
CA PRO A 55 7.28 -31.49 1.04
C PRO A 55 6.48 -32.24 2.11
N ALA A 56 7.14 -32.92 3.04
CA ALA A 56 6.46 -33.73 4.08
C ALA A 56 5.55 -32.90 5.02
N ASN A 57 5.80 -31.59 5.16
CA ASN A 57 5.12 -30.72 6.10
C ASN A 57 3.96 -29.92 5.45
N GLN A 58 3.24 -30.47 4.47
CA GLN A 58 2.23 -29.72 3.69
C GLN A 58 1.18 -29.00 4.54
N LEU A 59 0.73 -29.61 5.64
CA LEU A 59 -0.28 -29.02 6.52
C LEU A 59 0.24 -27.76 7.24
N GLU A 60 1.50 -27.80 7.72
CA GLU A 60 2.15 -26.65 8.34
C GLU A 60 2.33 -25.52 7.32
N LEU A 61 2.83 -25.85 6.13
CA LEU A 61 3.04 -24.89 5.05
C LEU A 61 1.73 -24.23 4.61
N ALA A 62 0.65 -25.01 4.48
CA ALA A 62 -0.67 -24.50 4.17
C ALA A 62 -1.20 -23.56 5.27
N GLY A 63 -0.93 -23.88 6.54
CA GLY A 63 -1.27 -23.03 7.67
C GLY A 63 -0.58 -21.66 7.59
N ILE A 64 0.74 -21.65 7.32
CA ILE A 64 1.50 -20.40 7.19
C ILE A 64 1.01 -19.58 5.98
N LEU A 65 0.78 -20.23 4.83
CA LEU A 65 0.27 -19.54 3.64
C LEU A 65 -1.15 -18.98 3.84
N GLY A 66 -2.00 -19.66 4.60
CA GLY A 66 -3.31 -19.13 5.01
C GLY A 66 -3.16 -17.85 5.82
N GLN A 67 -2.23 -17.81 6.77
CA GLN A 67 -1.94 -16.59 7.54
C GLN A 67 -1.39 -15.47 6.64
N VAL A 68 -0.49 -15.79 5.71
CA VAL A 68 0.03 -14.81 4.74
C VAL A 68 -1.12 -14.20 3.93
N HIS A 69 -2.04 -15.04 3.42
CA HIS A 69 -3.20 -14.60 2.66
C HIS A 69 -4.11 -13.67 3.48
N ASP A 70 -4.41 -14.04 4.73
CA ASP A 70 -5.29 -13.23 5.58
C ASP A 70 -4.67 -11.87 5.92
N VAL A 71 -3.37 -11.83 6.20
CA VAL A 71 -2.65 -10.57 6.46
C VAL A 71 -2.52 -9.74 5.19
N ASP A 72 -2.30 -10.36 4.03
CA ASP A 72 -2.29 -9.66 2.74
C ASP A 72 -3.64 -8.99 2.46
N ALA A 73 -4.74 -9.70 2.66
CA ALA A 73 -6.08 -9.15 2.49
C ALA A 73 -6.29 -7.92 3.39
N ALA A 74 -5.84 -8.00 4.66
CA ALA A 74 -5.88 -6.87 5.58
C ALA A 74 -5.01 -5.69 5.10
N ASN A 75 -3.81 -5.96 4.60
CA ASN A 75 -2.90 -4.93 4.06
C ASN A 75 -3.47 -4.26 2.81
N GLN A 76 -4.13 -5.00 1.91
CA GLN A 76 -4.77 -4.45 0.72
C GLN A 76 -5.92 -3.51 1.07
N ASN A 77 -6.71 -3.83 2.10
CA ASN A 77 -7.75 -2.95 2.60
C ASN A 77 -7.13 -1.65 3.15
N LEU A 78 -6.11 -1.76 4.00
CA LEU A 78 -5.40 -0.58 4.56
C LEU A 78 -4.80 0.31 3.46
N PHE A 79 -4.18 -0.30 2.45
CA PHE A 79 -3.60 0.45 1.34
C PHE A 79 -4.68 1.17 0.50
N SER A 80 -5.83 0.52 0.29
CA SER A 80 -6.96 1.13 -0.41
C SER A 80 -7.52 2.33 0.34
N GLU A 81 -7.70 2.22 1.66
CA GLU A 81 -8.12 3.32 2.53
C GLU A 81 -7.15 4.51 2.45
N LYS A 82 -5.84 4.25 2.53
CA LYS A 82 -4.80 5.29 2.40
C LYS A 82 -4.84 5.99 1.04
N ARG A 83 -5.04 5.22 -0.03
CA ARG A 83 -5.15 5.77 -1.39
C ARG A 83 -6.38 6.66 -1.54
N GLU A 84 -7.53 6.25 -0.99
CA GLU A 84 -8.76 7.03 -1.02
C GLU A 84 -8.64 8.34 -0.24
N ALA A 85 -8.02 8.30 0.95
CA ALA A 85 -7.72 9.49 1.74
C ALA A 85 -6.82 10.47 0.96
N LEU A 86 -5.73 9.98 0.35
CA LEU A 86 -4.84 10.82 -0.44
C LEU A 86 -5.53 11.42 -1.67
N ALA A 87 -6.43 10.67 -2.32
CA ALA A 87 -7.21 11.17 -3.45
C ALA A 87 -8.16 12.30 -3.02
N ALA A 88 -8.77 12.20 -1.84
CA ALA A 88 -9.60 13.26 -1.28
C ALA A 88 -8.78 14.53 -0.98
N GLU A 89 -7.63 14.39 -0.33
CA GLU A 89 -6.72 15.50 -0.05
C GLU A 89 -6.24 16.20 -1.33
N LEU A 90 -5.89 15.44 -2.36
CA LEU A 90 -5.51 15.99 -3.67
C LEU A 90 -6.66 16.75 -4.34
N SER A 91 -7.89 16.27 -4.21
CA SER A 91 -9.08 16.95 -4.70
C SER A 91 -9.26 18.31 -4.01
N GLU A 92 -9.12 18.36 -2.68
CA GLU A 92 -9.20 19.59 -1.90
C GLU A 92 -8.09 20.58 -2.30
N VAL A 93 -6.85 20.11 -2.44
CA VAL A 93 -5.72 20.96 -2.88
C VAL A 93 -5.98 21.54 -4.27
N ASN A 94 -6.53 20.76 -5.20
CA ASN A 94 -6.88 21.24 -6.54
C ASN A 94 -7.97 22.31 -6.50
N GLN A 95 -9.01 22.13 -5.68
CA GLN A 95 -10.07 23.14 -5.51
C GLN A 95 -9.52 24.45 -4.94
N VAL A 96 -8.65 24.37 -3.92
CA VAL A 96 -8.00 25.55 -3.35
C VAL A 96 -7.13 26.25 -4.39
N ARG A 97 -6.39 25.50 -5.20
CA ARG A 97 -5.57 26.04 -6.29
C ARG A 97 -6.40 26.73 -7.37
N GLU A 98 -7.55 26.16 -7.75
CA GLU A 98 -8.48 26.76 -8.70
C GLU A 98 -9.06 28.07 -8.16
N ALA A 99 -9.51 28.08 -6.90
CA ALA A 99 -10.03 29.28 -6.24
C ALA A 99 -8.96 30.39 -6.15
N LEU A 100 -7.72 30.04 -5.79
CA LEU A 100 -6.60 30.99 -5.75
C LEU A 100 -6.29 31.55 -7.14
N THR A 101 -6.34 30.71 -8.18
CA THR A 101 -6.12 31.15 -9.57
C THR A 101 -7.20 32.13 -10.03
N GLY A 102 -8.47 31.84 -9.71
CA GLY A 102 -9.60 32.74 -9.96
C GLY A 102 -9.50 34.07 -9.21
N TYR A 103 -9.01 34.04 -7.97
CA TYR A 103 -8.76 35.26 -7.20
C TYR A 103 -7.61 36.10 -7.78
N MET A 104 -6.52 35.46 -8.20
CA MET A 104 -5.39 36.19 -8.80
C MET A 104 -5.74 36.79 -10.17
N SER A 105 -6.58 36.12 -10.97
CA SER A 105 -7.03 36.67 -12.25
C SER A 105 -7.97 37.86 -12.07
N SER A 106 -8.85 37.84 -11.05
CA SER A 106 -9.74 38.97 -10.74
C SER A 106 -9.00 40.21 -10.21
N LEU A 107 -7.83 40.02 -9.58
CA LEU A 107 -6.97 41.14 -9.13
C LEU A 107 -6.09 41.74 -10.24
N ARG A 108 -5.82 41.00 -11.34
CA ARG A 108 -4.92 41.45 -12.43
C ARG A 108 -5.63 42.06 -13.64
N GLY A 109 -6.95 41.86 -13.77
CA GLY A 109 -7.75 42.48 -14.83
C GLY A 109 -8.43 43.77 -14.34
N ASP A 110 -8.53 44.78 -15.21
CA ASP A 110 -9.24 46.06 -14.99
C ASP A 110 -10.76 45.92 -14.72
N ASN A 111 -11.25 44.69 -14.56
CA ASN A 111 -12.62 44.36 -14.17
C ASN A 111 -12.57 43.42 -12.95
N PHE A 112 -12.59 44.04 -11.76
CA PHE A 112 -12.88 43.33 -10.52
C PHE A 112 -14.36 42.88 -10.57
N ASP A 113 -14.60 41.63 -10.94
CA ASP A 113 -15.92 40.99 -10.82
C ASP A 113 -16.01 40.32 -9.44
N PRO A 114 -16.79 40.86 -8.48
CA PRO A 114 -16.85 40.37 -7.11
C PRO A 114 -17.70 39.10 -6.95
N SER A 115 -18.22 38.51 -8.04
CA SER A 115 -19.05 37.30 -7.99
C SER A 115 -18.34 36.05 -7.43
N PHE A 116 -17.02 36.07 -7.27
CA PHE A 116 -16.29 34.97 -6.60
C PHE A 116 -16.43 34.98 -5.06
N VAL A 117 -16.90 36.07 -4.45
CA VAL A 117 -17.05 36.20 -2.98
C VAL A 117 -18.43 35.77 -2.49
N ASP A 118 -19.42 35.60 -3.37
CA ASP A 118 -20.77 35.22 -2.95
C ASP A 118 -20.97 33.69 -2.96
N ARG A 119 -20.42 33.05 -1.93
CA ARG A 119 -20.94 31.77 -1.42
C ARG A 119 -21.31 31.93 0.05
N SER A 120 -22.35 32.71 0.28
CA SER A 120 -23.10 32.70 1.52
C SER A 120 -24.51 32.20 1.24
N SER A 121 -24.76 30.90 1.46
CA SER A 121 -26.03 30.29 1.90
C SER A 121 -25.82 28.81 2.20
#